data_AF-A0A2N2AV13-F1
#
_entry.id   AF-A0A2N2AV13-F1
#
_cell.length_a   1.000
_cell.length_b   1.000
_cell.length_c   1.000
_cell.angle_alpha   90.00
_cell.angle_beta   90.00
_cell.angle_gamma   90.00
#
_symmetry.space_group_name_H-M   'P 1'
#
loop_
_entity.id
_entity.type
_entity.pdbx_description
1 polymer ?
#
loop_
_entity_poly.entity_id
_entity_poly.type
_entity_poly.pdbx_seq_one_letter_code
_entity_poly.pdbx_strand_id
1 'polypeptide(L)'
;MKRKIKVLLLTTILAIQFCSVGLQAATDEELYAGNQLSLLGILKGYPDGSLKLDNNITRVEVATLTIRALGYENTVVVGEEKSFRDVPESFWGFSNIQNAYKLKIMQGYPSGEFKHNNNITYAEVVTIMVNTLGKGKDLQGVWPDNYLNKGKEIGVIPTNSKVSPNKIVSRGEMAVIVWDTLMVKK
;
A
#
# COMPACT_ATOMS: atom_id res chain seq x y z
N MET A 1 30.79 -66.01 -31.34
CA MET A 1 29.42 -65.53 -30.98
C MET A 1 29.55 -64.25 -30.15
N LYS A 2 29.23 -63.09 -30.74
CA LYS A 2 29.37 -61.75 -30.14
C LYS A 2 28.07 -61.36 -29.40
N ARG A 3 28.13 -61.08 -28.10
CA ARG A 3 27.05 -60.59 -27.19
C ARG A 3 27.78 -59.98 -25.97
N LYS A 4 27.55 -58.78 -25.44
CA LYS A 4 26.43 -57.82 -25.48
C LYS A 4 27.00 -56.39 -25.33
N ILE A 5 26.37 -55.44 -26.03
CA ILE A 5 26.54 -53.99 -25.87
C ILE A 5 25.93 -53.59 -24.52
N LYS A 6 26.71 -52.94 -23.64
CA LYS A 6 26.15 -52.20 -22.49
C LYS A 6 26.00 -50.74 -22.90
N VAL A 7 24.74 -50.35 -23.13
CA VAL A 7 24.31 -48.99 -23.40
C VAL A 7 24.50 -48.18 -22.11
N LEU A 8 25.40 -47.20 -22.14
CA LEU A 8 25.57 -46.20 -21.08
C LEU A 8 24.56 -45.07 -21.37
N LEU A 9 23.40 -45.14 -20.73
CA LEU A 9 22.38 -44.08 -20.79
C LEU A 9 22.84 -42.94 -19.88
N LEU A 10 23.52 -41.94 -20.45
CA LEU A 10 23.90 -40.71 -19.76
C LEU A 10 22.66 -39.81 -19.68
N THR A 11 21.82 -40.00 -18.68
CA THR A 11 20.64 -39.15 -18.47
C THR A 11 21.06 -37.77 -17.99
N THR A 12 20.75 -36.79 -18.82
CA THR A 12 20.79 -35.35 -18.58
C THR A 12 20.16 -34.95 -17.23
N ILE A 13 20.96 -34.42 -16.31
CA ILE A 13 20.45 -33.61 -15.19
C ILE A 13 20.19 -32.22 -15.78
N LEU A 14 18.98 -32.02 -16.32
CA LEU A 14 18.46 -30.68 -16.56
C LEU A 14 18.10 -30.12 -15.18
N ALA A 15 18.99 -29.33 -14.60
CA ALA A 15 18.70 -28.56 -13.42
C ALA A 15 17.58 -27.57 -13.76
N ILE A 16 16.33 -27.95 -13.48
CA ILE A 16 15.23 -27.02 -13.43
C ILE A 16 15.54 -26.11 -12.24
N GLN A 17 16.20 -24.99 -12.51
CA GLN A 17 16.18 -23.85 -11.63
C GLN A 17 14.72 -23.38 -11.59
N PHE A 18 13.94 -23.97 -10.68
CA PHE A 18 12.78 -23.30 -10.15
C PHE A 18 13.32 -22.05 -9.46
N CYS A 19 13.37 -20.95 -10.20
CA CYS A 19 13.28 -19.64 -9.60
C CYS A 19 11.88 -19.61 -8.99
N SER A 20 11.75 -20.07 -7.75
CA SER A 20 10.57 -19.82 -6.95
C SER A 20 10.52 -18.31 -6.79
N VAL A 21 9.77 -17.64 -7.67
CA VAL A 21 9.27 -16.30 -7.36
C VAL A 21 8.38 -16.54 -6.15
N GLY A 22 8.95 -16.39 -4.95
CA GLY A 22 8.23 -16.65 -3.72
C GLY A 22 7.12 -15.64 -3.63
N LEU A 23 5.88 -16.05 -3.90
CA LEU A 23 4.74 -15.41 -3.27
C LEU A 23 4.92 -15.68 -1.77
N GLN A 24 5.44 -14.69 -1.06
CA GLN A 24 5.47 -14.70 0.38
C GLN A 24 4.02 -14.48 0.85
N ALA A 25 3.49 -15.45 1.59
CA ALA A 25 2.20 -15.27 2.26
C ALA A 25 2.29 -14.18 3.32
N ALA A 26 1.15 -13.55 3.62
CA ALA A 26 1.02 -12.53 4.63
C ALA A 26 1.54 -13.03 5.97
N THR A 27 2.26 -12.17 6.66
CA THR A 27 2.74 -12.40 8.02
C THR A 27 1.57 -12.42 9.00
N ASP A 28 1.80 -12.99 10.19
CA ASP A 28 0.80 -13.01 11.26
C ASP A 28 0.36 -11.59 11.69
N GLU A 29 1.30 -10.64 11.65
CA GLU A 29 1.05 -9.23 11.95
C GLU A 29 0.13 -8.58 10.90
N GLU A 30 0.40 -8.81 9.62
CA GLU A 30 -0.45 -8.33 8.52
C GLU A 30 -1.84 -8.96 8.58
N LEU A 31 -1.93 -10.25 8.88
CA LEU A 31 -3.20 -10.95 9.05
C LEU A 31 -4.00 -10.38 10.22
N TYR A 32 -3.35 -10.15 11.36
CA TYR A 32 -3.99 -9.53 12.52
C TYR A 32 -4.53 -8.15 12.18
N ALA A 33 -3.66 -7.25 11.68
CA ALA A 33 -4.05 -5.88 11.33
C ALA A 33 -5.14 -5.84 10.26
N GLY A 34 -5.02 -6.68 9.22
CA GLY A 34 -6.02 -6.81 8.16
C GLY A 34 -7.39 -7.21 8.70
N ASN A 35 -7.45 -8.19 9.60
CA ASN A 35 -8.69 -8.63 10.22
C ASN A 35 -9.28 -7.55 11.14
N GLN A 36 -8.47 -6.86 11.95
CA GLN A 36 -8.97 -5.76 12.79
C GLN A 36 -9.56 -4.63 11.95
N LEU A 37 -8.86 -4.20 10.89
CA LEU A 37 -9.37 -3.17 10.00
C LEU A 37 -10.62 -3.62 9.25
N SER A 38 -10.74 -4.91 8.93
CA SER A 38 -11.94 -5.46 8.31
C SER A 38 -13.14 -5.44 9.27
N LEU A 39 -12.93 -5.81 10.53
CA LEU A 39 -13.96 -5.73 11.58
C LEU A 39 -14.43 -4.29 11.83
N LEU A 40 -13.52 -3.32 11.75
CA LEU A 40 -13.83 -1.88 11.83
C LEU A 40 -14.48 -1.34 10.54
N GLY A 41 -14.62 -2.16 9.51
CA GLY A 41 -15.14 -1.77 8.20
C GLY A 41 -14.17 -0.93 7.37
N ILE A 42 -12.95 -0.65 7.85
CA ILE A 42 -11.93 0.18 7.20
C ILE A 42 -11.30 -0.53 6.00
N LEU A 43 -10.92 -1.80 6.15
CA LEU A 43 -10.39 -2.61 5.06
C LEU A 43 -11.47 -3.56 4.54
N LYS A 44 -11.97 -3.27 3.34
CA LYS A 44 -12.91 -4.16 2.65
C LYS A 44 -12.14 -5.20 1.83
N GLY A 45 -12.53 -6.46 1.99
CA GLY A 45 -12.07 -7.58 1.19
C GLY A 45 -12.74 -7.63 -0.18
N TYR A 46 -12.45 -8.69 -0.92
CA TYR A 46 -13.03 -8.98 -2.22
C TYR A 46 -14.30 -9.84 -2.06
N PRO A 47 -15.15 -9.95 -3.10
CA PRO A 47 -16.37 -10.76 -3.05
C PRO A 47 -16.14 -12.24 -2.72
N ASP A 48 -14.93 -12.75 -2.96
CA ASP A 48 -14.49 -14.11 -2.60
C ASP A 48 -14.20 -14.29 -1.10
N GLY A 49 -14.37 -13.23 -0.28
CA GLY A 49 -14.13 -13.23 1.15
C GLY A 49 -12.67 -13.00 1.54
N SER A 50 -11.76 -12.92 0.59
CA SER A 50 -10.34 -12.70 0.88
C SER A 50 -10.00 -11.21 1.04
N LEU A 51 -9.02 -10.89 1.89
CA LEU A 51 -8.46 -9.53 2.00
C LEU A 51 -7.36 -9.25 0.98
N LYS A 52 -6.81 -10.31 0.37
CA LYS A 52 -5.67 -10.30 -0.57
C LYS A 52 -4.48 -9.48 -0.05
N LEU A 53 -4.07 -9.75 1.18
CA LEU A 53 -3.02 -9.01 1.87
C LEU A 53 -1.68 -9.05 1.12
N ASP A 54 -1.41 -10.12 0.39
CA ASP A 54 -0.17 -10.31 -0.40
C ASP A 54 -0.13 -9.46 -1.67
N ASN A 55 -1.28 -8.93 -2.11
CA ASN A 55 -1.34 -8.12 -3.31
C ASN A 55 -0.77 -6.73 -3.04
N ASN A 56 -0.04 -6.17 -4.01
CA ASN A 56 0.32 -4.76 -4.00
C ASN A 56 -0.95 -3.89 -3.96
N ILE A 57 -0.90 -2.81 -3.19
CA ILE A 57 -2.02 -1.89 -3.06
C ILE A 57 -1.85 -0.70 -4.01
N THR A 58 -2.96 -0.28 -4.61
CA THR A 58 -3.00 0.89 -5.51
C THR A 58 -3.21 2.19 -4.75
N ARG A 59 -2.84 3.31 -5.39
CA ARG A 59 -3.05 4.65 -4.84
C ARG A 59 -4.52 4.96 -4.54
N VAL A 60 -5.46 4.52 -5.39
CA VAL A 60 -6.90 4.70 -5.12
C VAL A 60 -7.39 3.89 -3.92
N GLU A 61 -6.88 2.67 -3.74
CA GLU A 61 -7.22 1.85 -2.58
C GLU A 61 -6.71 2.48 -1.29
N VAL A 62 -5.49 3.03 -1.29
CA VAL A 62 -4.96 3.80 -0.16
C VAL A 62 -5.81 5.03 0.14
N ALA A 63 -6.17 5.82 -0.87
CA ALA A 63 -7.05 6.99 -0.71
C ALA A 63 -8.38 6.56 -0.06
N THR A 64 -8.99 5.52 -0.60
CA THR A 64 -10.27 4.99 -0.14
C THR A 64 -10.21 4.48 1.30
N LEU A 65 -9.18 3.70 1.63
CA LEU A 65 -8.97 3.16 2.97
C LEU A 65 -8.77 4.28 3.98
N THR A 66 -7.94 5.27 3.65
CA THR A 66 -7.64 6.42 4.52
C THR A 66 -8.86 7.29 4.76
N ILE A 67 -9.61 7.62 3.70
CA ILE A 67 -10.87 8.38 3.82
C ILE A 67 -11.92 7.64 4.64
N ARG A 68 -11.99 6.32 4.49
CA ARG A 68 -12.87 5.48 5.31
C ARG A 68 -12.44 5.46 6.77
N ALA A 69 -11.15 5.32 7.06
CA ALA A 69 -10.62 5.37 8.42
C ALA A 69 -10.93 6.70 9.14
N LEU A 70 -11.01 7.79 8.38
CA LEU A 70 -11.41 9.10 8.89
C LEU A 70 -12.93 9.32 9.00
N GLY A 71 -13.75 8.35 8.57
CA GLY A 71 -15.21 8.46 8.58
C GLY A 71 -15.79 9.34 7.48
N TYR A 72 -15.02 9.65 6.43
CA TYR A 72 -15.47 10.47 5.31
C TYR A 72 -15.94 9.66 4.08
N GLU A 73 -16.00 8.32 4.18
CA GLU A 73 -16.58 7.49 3.10
C GLU A 73 -18.06 7.88 2.90
N ASN A 74 -18.46 8.13 1.65
CA ASN A 74 -19.79 8.62 1.28
C ASN A 74 -20.16 10.03 1.79
N THR A 75 -19.17 10.81 2.24
CA THR A 75 -19.37 12.22 2.59
C THR A 75 -18.75 13.12 1.53
N VAL A 76 -19.26 14.35 1.43
CA VAL A 76 -18.64 15.38 0.59
C VAL A 76 -17.86 16.32 1.51
N VAL A 77 -16.54 16.32 1.37
CA VAL A 77 -15.70 17.34 2.01
C VAL A 77 -15.86 18.64 1.21
N VAL A 78 -16.09 19.75 1.93
CA VAL A 78 -16.17 21.08 1.33
C VAL A 78 -14.74 21.58 1.04
N GLY A 79 -14.50 22.02 -0.20
CA GLY A 79 -13.20 22.52 -0.64
C GLY A 79 -13.10 22.56 -2.16
N GLU A 80 -12.00 23.12 -2.68
CA GLU A 80 -11.72 23.16 -4.11
C GLU A 80 -11.48 21.73 -4.65
N GLU A 81 -12.15 21.42 -5.76
CA GLU A 81 -11.95 20.15 -6.46
C GLU A 81 -10.77 20.20 -7.41
N LYS A 82 -10.11 19.06 -7.57
CA LYS A 82 -9.01 18.91 -8.51
C LYS A 82 -9.40 17.94 -9.62
N SER A 83 -9.45 18.45 -10.84
CA SER A 83 -9.50 17.57 -12.01
C SER A 83 -8.14 16.91 -12.22
N PHE A 84 -8.15 15.57 -12.25
CA PHE A 84 -6.99 14.75 -12.62
C PHE A 84 -7.28 14.10 -13.98
N ARG A 85 -6.31 14.16 -14.90
CA ARG A 85 -6.51 13.71 -16.28
C ARG A 85 -6.83 12.22 -16.41
N ASP A 86 -6.41 11.42 -15.44
CA ASP A 86 -6.62 9.98 -15.40
C ASP A 86 -7.79 9.56 -14.51
N VAL A 87 -8.52 10.48 -13.87
CA VAL A 87 -9.62 10.13 -12.95
C VAL A 87 -10.94 10.72 -13.46
N PRO A 88 -11.70 9.99 -14.29
CA PRO A 88 -13.02 10.44 -14.73
C PRO A 88 -14.01 10.45 -13.56
N GLU A 89 -15.03 11.31 -13.61
CA GLU A 89 -16.07 11.40 -12.55
C GLU A 89 -16.83 10.10 -12.33
N SER A 90 -16.96 9.28 -13.38
CA SER A 90 -17.59 7.95 -13.33
C SER A 90 -16.71 6.88 -12.64
N PHE A 91 -15.46 7.20 -12.32
CA PHE A 91 -14.56 6.27 -11.65
C PHE A 91 -15.01 6.01 -10.21
N TRP A 92 -15.06 4.74 -9.79
CA TRP A 92 -15.54 4.35 -8.47
C TRP A 92 -14.79 5.03 -7.31
N GLY A 93 -13.51 5.35 -7.51
CA GLY A 93 -12.67 6.01 -6.52
C GLY A 93 -12.71 7.54 -6.56
N PHE A 94 -13.46 8.15 -7.49
CA PHE A 94 -13.46 9.59 -7.72
C PHE A 94 -13.72 10.39 -6.44
N SER A 95 -14.81 10.08 -5.73
CA SER A 95 -15.18 10.80 -4.51
C SER A 95 -14.12 10.70 -3.41
N ASN A 96 -13.55 9.51 -3.19
CA ASN A 96 -12.49 9.32 -2.19
C ASN A 96 -11.20 10.06 -2.58
N ILE A 97 -10.85 10.09 -3.87
CA ILE A 97 -9.70 10.86 -4.37
C ILE A 97 -9.93 12.35 -4.14
N GLN A 98 -11.12 12.88 -4.44
CA GLN A 98 -11.45 14.29 -4.20
C GLN A 98 -11.38 14.63 -2.71
N ASN A 99 -11.95 13.79 -1.84
CA ASN A 99 -11.88 14.00 -0.39
C ASN A 99 -10.43 13.98 0.12
N ALA A 100 -9.60 13.02 -0.35
CA ALA A 100 -8.20 12.94 0.04
C ALA A 100 -7.39 14.18 -0.40
N TYR A 101 -7.72 14.74 -1.57
CA TYR A 101 -7.15 15.99 -2.06
C TYR A 101 -7.58 17.20 -1.22
N LYS A 102 -8.89 17.36 -0.98
CA LYS A 102 -9.47 18.48 -0.21
C LYS A 102 -8.94 18.51 1.23
N LEU A 103 -8.76 17.34 1.84
CA LEU A 103 -8.17 17.19 3.17
C LEU A 103 -6.64 17.34 3.19
N LYS A 104 -6.00 17.55 2.02
CA LYS A 104 -4.54 17.67 1.85
C LYS A 104 -3.76 16.43 2.31
N ILE A 105 -4.40 15.27 2.26
CA ILE A 105 -3.83 13.97 2.65
C ILE A 105 -3.04 13.38 1.49
N MET A 106 -3.59 13.47 0.28
CA MET A 106 -2.95 13.03 -0.96
C MET A 106 -2.93 14.14 -2.00
N GLN A 107 -1.88 14.16 -2.81
CA GLN A 107 -1.73 15.07 -3.93
C GLN A 107 -1.59 14.25 -5.23
N GLY A 108 -1.94 14.87 -6.35
CA GLY A 108 -1.56 14.36 -7.66
C GLY A 108 -0.11 14.73 -8.00
N TYR A 109 0.35 14.23 -9.14
CA TYR A 109 1.68 14.52 -9.65
C TYR A 109 1.69 15.83 -10.46
N PRO A 110 2.86 16.46 -10.63
CA PRO A 110 3.00 17.66 -11.46
C PRO A 110 2.51 17.50 -12.91
N SER A 111 2.42 16.26 -13.42
CA SER A 111 1.86 15.95 -14.73
C SER A 111 0.34 16.18 -14.85
N GLY A 112 -0.35 16.46 -13.73
CA GLY A 112 -1.80 16.61 -13.68
C GLY A 112 -2.57 15.30 -13.53
N GLU A 113 -1.87 14.21 -13.21
CA GLU A 113 -2.44 12.88 -12.98
C GLU A 113 -2.44 12.54 -11.49
N PHE A 114 -3.39 11.72 -11.04
CA PHE A 114 -3.37 11.09 -9.73
C PHE A 114 -2.64 9.74 -9.75
N LYS A 115 -2.58 9.08 -10.92
CA LYS A 115 -2.09 7.71 -11.14
C LYS A 115 -2.84 6.70 -10.28
N HIS A 116 -4.17 6.76 -10.33
CA HIS A 116 -5.08 6.06 -9.42
C HIS A 116 -4.87 4.53 -9.38
N ASN A 117 -4.58 3.89 -10.52
CA ASN A 117 -4.34 2.44 -10.60
C ASN A 117 -2.88 2.03 -10.37
N ASN A 118 -1.95 2.97 -10.16
CA ASN A 118 -0.57 2.62 -9.91
C ASN A 118 -0.40 2.09 -8.49
N ASN A 119 0.50 1.11 -8.35
CA ASN A 119 1.00 0.70 -7.04
C ASN A 119 1.70 1.87 -6.35
N ILE A 120 1.67 1.87 -5.02
CA ILE A 120 2.21 2.94 -4.19
C ILE A 120 3.47 2.50 -3.46
N THR A 121 4.38 3.45 -3.25
CA THR A 121 5.63 3.22 -2.51
C THR A 121 5.47 3.41 -1.00
N TYR A 122 6.38 2.82 -0.22
CA TYR A 122 6.41 2.94 1.23
C TYR A 122 6.52 4.40 1.69
N ALA A 123 7.38 5.20 1.06
CA ALA A 123 7.51 6.62 1.36
C ALA A 123 6.22 7.41 1.12
N GLU A 124 5.50 7.11 0.04
CA GLU A 124 4.21 7.74 -0.25
C GLU A 124 3.16 7.37 0.80
N VAL A 125 3.06 6.08 1.18
CA VAL A 125 2.13 5.64 2.24
C VAL A 125 2.42 6.34 3.56
N VAL A 126 3.69 6.41 3.99
CA VAL A 126 4.07 7.11 5.23
C VAL A 126 3.75 8.60 5.13
N THR A 127 3.99 9.23 3.98
CA THR A 127 3.63 10.63 3.73
C THR A 127 2.13 10.86 3.94
N ILE A 128 1.29 9.96 3.42
CA ILE A 128 -0.17 10.03 3.53
C ILE A 128 -0.61 9.91 4.99
N MET A 129 -0.07 8.97 5.74
CA MET A 129 -0.41 8.81 7.17
C MET A 129 0.05 10.01 8.01
N VAL A 130 1.25 10.54 7.77
CA VAL A 130 1.74 11.75 8.44
C VAL A 130 0.85 12.96 8.14
N ASN A 131 0.40 13.11 6.89
CA ASN A 131 -0.55 14.16 6.50
C ASN A 131 -1.92 13.95 7.15
N THR A 132 -2.38 12.70 7.22
CA THR A 132 -3.64 12.30 7.87
C THR A 132 -3.66 12.70 9.34
N LEU A 133 -2.52 12.59 10.03
CA LEU A 133 -2.36 13.05 11.42
C LEU A 133 -2.11 14.56 11.53
N GLY A 134 -2.13 15.30 10.43
CA GLY A 134 -1.90 16.76 10.39
C GLY A 134 -0.46 17.17 10.71
N LYS A 135 0.51 16.26 10.58
CA LYS A 135 1.92 16.50 10.97
C LYS A 135 2.86 16.79 9.79
N GLY A 136 2.33 16.93 8.57
CA GLY A 136 3.13 17.16 7.36
C GLY A 136 3.38 18.62 6.96
N LYS A 137 2.55 19.56 7.43
CA LYS A 137 2.44 20.93 6.88
C LYS A 137 3.73 21.76 6.96
N ASP A 138 4.58 21.52 7.96
CA ASP A 138 5.74 22.36 8.27
C ASP A 138 7.03 21.52 8.44
N LEU A 139 7.08 20.34 7.82
CA LEU A 139 8.25 19.46 7.91
C LEU A 139 9.45 20.06 7.19
N GLN A 140 10.52 20.27 7.95
CA GLN A 140 11.82 20.70 7.43
C GLN A 140 12.56 19.51 6.80
N GLY A 141 13.38 19.81 5.79
CA GLY A 141 14.23 18.82 5.12
C GLY A 141 13.69 18.36 3.76
N VAL A 142 14.31 17.30 3.23
CA VAL A 142 14.07 16.80 1.87
C VAL A 142 13.19 15.55 1.91
N TRP A 143 12.23 15.48 1.00
CA TRP A 143 11.42 14.28 0.80
C TRP A 143 12.25 13.16 0.15
N PRO A 144 12.12 11.88 0.55
CA PRO A 144 11.13 11.36 1.51
C PRO A 144 11.59 11.35 2.98
N ASP A 145 12.85 11.67 3.27
CA ASP A 145 13.45 11.46 4.59
C ASP A 145 12.75 12.25 5.71
N ASN A 146 12.32 13.48 5.44
CA ASN A 146 11.57 14.28 6.42
C ASN A 146 10.26 13.62 6.86
N TYR A 147 9.52 13.01 5.93
CA TYR A 147 8.28 12.28 6.24
C TYR A 147 8.54 10.92 6.89
N LEU A 148 9.57 10.19 6.45
CA LEU A 148 9.94 8.91 7.06
C LEU A 148 10.40 9.10 8.51
N ASN A 149 11.22 10.12 8.77
CA ASN A 149 11.67 10.47 10.11
C ASN A 149 10.50 10.92 10.99
N LYS A 150 9.60 11.75 10.46
CA LYS A 150 8.39 12.14 11.20
C LYS A 150 7.50 10.93 11.49
N GLY A 151 7.32 10.02 10.53
CA GLY A 151 6.54 8.79 10.70
C GLY A 151 7.11 7.88 11.80
N LYS A 152 8.44 7.77 11.89
CA LYS A 152 9.14 7.07 12.99
C LYS A 152 8.94 7.75 14.34
N GLU A 153 8.99 9.08 14.37
CA GLU A 153 8.84 9.89 15.59
C GLU A 153 7.43 9.77 16.18
N ILE A 154 6.40 9.81 15.33
CA ILE A 154 5.00 9.82 15.79
C ILE A 154 4.35 8.43 15.82
N GLY A 155 5.11 7.36 15.54
CA GLY A 155 4.63 5.98 15.64
C GLY A 155 3.75 5.51 14.47
N VAL A 156 3.84 6.14 13.30
CA VAL A 156 3.20 5.64 12.06
C VAL A 156 3.94 4.41 11.53
N ILE A 157 5.26 4.34 11.75
CA ILE A 157 6.11 3.20 11.41
C ILE A 157 7.11 2.94 12.55
N PRO A 158 7.65 1.71 12.68
CA PRO A 158 8.65 1.40 13.70
C PRO A 158 9.87 2.32 13.64
N THR A 159 10.36 2.79 14.79
CA THR A 159 11.52 3.70 14.87
C THR A 159 12.78 3.13 14.21
N ASN A 160 12.96 1.81 14.27
CA ASN A 160 14.06 1.08 13.64
C ASN A 160 13.76 0.61 12.21
N SER A 161 12.65 1.04 11.58
CA SER A 161 12.29 0.63 10.22
C SER A 161 13.42 0.91 9.23
N LYS A 162 13.77 -0.13 8.47
CA LYS A 162 14.78 -0.13 7.40
C LYS A 162 14.16 -0.40 6.02
N VAL A 163 12.83 -0.29 5.92
CA VAL A 163 12.12 -0.52 4.67
C VAL A 163 12.56 0.53 3.65
N SER A 164 12.90 0.08 2.44
CA SER A 164 13.31 0.99 1.36
C SER A 164 12.18 1.96 1.02
N PRO A 165 12.47 3.28 0.89
CA PRO A 165 11.47 4.29 0.54
C PRO A 165 10.66 3.95 -0.73
N ASN A 166 11.32 3.33 -1.72
CA ASN A 166 10.73 2.99 -3.02
C ASN A 166 10.11 1.59 -3.06
N LYS A 167 10.11 0.85 -1.94
CA LYS A 167 9.46 -0.47 -1.87
C LYS A 167 7.97 -0.31 -2.17
N ILE A 168 7.45 -1.14 -3.07
CA ILE A 168 6.00 -1.25 -3.29
C ILE A 168 5.35 -1.92 -2.09
N VAL A 169 4.24 -1.33 -1.64
CA VAL A 169 3.51 -1.73 -0.44
C VAL A 169 2.44 -2.75 -0.78
N SER A 170 2.36 -3.84 -0.01
CA SER A 170 1.26 -4.80 -0.07
C SER A 170 0.03 -4.29 0.69
N ARG A 171 -1.13 -4.89 0.45
CA ARG A 171 -2.34 -4.62 1.24
C ARG A 171 -2.17 -5.01 2.72
N GLY A 172 -1.36 -6.02 3.00
CA GLY A 172 -0.96 -6.44 4.35
C GLY A 172 -0.14 -5.37 5.06
N GLU A 173 0.94 -4.91 4.43
CA GLU A 173 1.79 -3.85 4.98
C GLU A 173 1.02 -2.55 5.19
N MET A 174 0.13 -2.21 4.24
CA MET A 174 -0.77 -1.07 4.42
C MET A 174 -1.67 -1.25 5.65
N ALA A 175 -2.21 -2.46 5.86
CA ALA A 175 -3.05 -2.74 7.02
C ALA A 175 -2.29 -2.53 8.34
N VAL A 176 -1.04 -2.99 8.43
CA VAL A 176 -0.18 -2.76 9.60
C VAL A 176 0.04 -1.27 9.82
N ILE A 177 0.44 -0.53 8.78
CA ILE A 177 0.72 0.91 8.90
C ILE A 177 -0.51 1.69 9.36
N VAL A 178 -1.70 1.36 8.83
CA VAL A 178 -2.95 2.02 9.23
C VAL A 178 -3.31 1.65 10.66
N TRP A 179 -3.20 0.37 11.02
CA TRP A 179 -3.46 -0.10 12.37
C TRP A 179 -2.57 0.62 13.39
N ASP A 180 -1.26 0.70 13.13
CA ASP A 180 -0.32 1.44 13.97
C ASP A 180 -0.69 2.92 14.06
N THR A 181 -1.04 3.54 12.92
CA THR A 181 -1.48 4.94 12.85
C THR A 181 -2.71 5.20 13.72
N LEU A 182 -3.69 4.28 13.76
CA LEU A 182 -4.86 4.40 14.63
C LEU A 182 -4.53 4.26 16.12
N MET A 183 -3.43 3.59 16.45
CA MET A 183 -2.97 3.36 17.83
C MET A 183 -2.00 4.43 18.34
N VAL A 184 -1.61 5.39 17.48
CA VAL A 184 -0.85 6.58 17.91
C VAL A 184 -1.65 7.35 18.96
N LYS A 185 -1.09 7.42 20.18
CA LYS A 185 -1.68 8.20 21.27
C LYS A 185 -1.68 9.69 20.90
N LYS A 186 -2.86 10.30 20.94
CA LYS A 186 -3.04 11.75 20.72
C LYS A 186 -2.46 12.59 21.84
#